data_AF-A0A9N9D8R7-F1
#
_entry.id   AF-A0A9N9D8R7-F1
#
_cell.length_a   1.000
_cell.length_b   1.000
_cell.length_c   1.000
_cell.angle_alpha   90.00
_cell.angle_beta   90.00
_cell.angle_gamma   90.00
#
_symmetry.space_group_name_H-M   'P 1'
#
loop_
_entity.id
_entity.type
_entity.pdbx_description
1 polymer ?
#
loop_
_entity_poly.entity_id
_entity_poly.type
_entity_poly.pdbx_seq_one_letter_code
_entity_poly.pdbx_strand_id
1 'polypeptide(L)'
;RIKKLEDADNDRRVRITKLELKLISKKNRKFQNKCIQMAMEILNEGPIIEYRPPFLNGLELDAFFRHHRIGLEVQGSQHRFHNTGWYKDVKKLEDIVNRDRLKRCMCQDNGIFLLEVWYDEKPEIVIPERIQKIKSFVNQASKFFDL
;
A
#
# COMPACT_ATOMS: atom_id res chain seq x y z
N ARG A 1 2.30 -1.75 -47.97
CA ARG A 1 2.04 -0.40 -47.41
C ARG A 1 1.22 -0.48 -46.13
N ILE A 2 0.20 -1.34 -46.07
CA ILE A 2 -0.65 -1.62 -44.90
C ILE A 2 0.15 -2.15 -43.69
N LYS A 3 0.98 -3.19 -43.86
CA LYS A 3 1.79 -3.76 -42.78
C LYS A 3 2.70 -2.75 -42.04
N LYS A 4 3.35 -1.83 -42.79
CA LYS A 4 4.17 -0.75 -42.21
C LYS A 4 3.35 0.27 -41.41
N LEU A 5 2.08 0.47 -41.75
CA LEU A 5 1.16 1.36 -41.02
C LEU A 5 0.64 0.67 -39.74
N GLU A 6 0.36 -0.63 -39.80
CA GLU A 6 -0.02 -1.44 -38.62
C GLU A 6 1.13 -1.53 -37.61
N ASP A 7 2.36 -1.75 -38.08
CA ASP A 7 3.55 -1.78 -37.23
C ASP A 7 3.78 -0.42 -36.53
N ALA A 8 3.54 0.69 -37.24
CA ALA A 8 3.65 2.03 -36.70
C ALA A 8 2.53 2.38 -35.70
N ASP A 9 1.30 1.92 -35.93
CA ASP A 9 0.19 2.08 -34.98
C ASP A 9 0.44 1.26 -33.70
N ASN A 10 0.97 0.05 -33.84
CA ASN A 10 1.31 -0.80 -32.70
C ASN A 10 2.46 -0.21 -31.86
N ASP A 11 3.52 0.31 -32.50
CA ASP A 11 4.61 1.01 -31.80
C ASP A 11 4.09 2.25 -31.05
N ARG A 12 3.18 3.03 -31.65
CA ARG A 12 2.52 4.16 -30.97
C ARG A 12 1.73 3.71 -29.75
N ARG A 13 0.92 2.65 -29.86
CA ARG A 13 0.15 2.10 -28.72
C ARG A 13 1.05 1.69 -27.57
N VAL A 14 2.13 0.95 -27.87
CA VAL A 14 3.10 0.52 -26.85
C VAL A 14 3.74 1.72 -26.14
N ARG A 15 4.11 2.77 -26.89
CA ARG A 15 4.66 4.01 -26.30
C ARG A 15 3.65 4.73 -25.41
N ILE A 16 2.39 4.84 -25.83
CA ILE A 16 1.31 5.45 -25.05
C ILE A 16 1.12 4.69 -23.74
N THR A 17 0.96 3.36 -23.80
CA THR A 17 0.82 2.52 -22.60
C THR A 17 2.01 2.68 -21.65
N LYS A 18 3.24 2.73 -22.17
CA LYS A 18 4.44 2.94 -21.35
C LYS A 18 4.45 4.32 -20.66
N LEU A 19 3.95 5.36 -21.33
CA LEU A 19 3.83 6.70 -20.75
C LEU A 19 2.74 6.76 -19.67
N GLU A 20 1.59 6.14 -19.92
CA GLU A 20 0.50 6.03 -18.94
C GLU A 20 0.96 5.31 -17.66
N LEU A 21 1.65 4.17 -17.79
CA LEU A 21 2.21 3.44 -16.65
C LEU A 21 3.22 4.27 -15.86
N LYS A 22 4.08 5.05 -16.54
CA LYS A 22 5.01 5.98 -15.89
C LYS A 22 4.29 7.12 -15.16
N LEU A 23 3.19 7.63 -15.70
CA LEU A 23 2.40 8.67 -15.04
C LEU A 23 1.68 8.13 -13.81
N ILE A 24 1.10 6.92 -13.91
CA ILE A 24 0.46 6.24 -12.79
C ILE A 24 1.47 5.96 -11.68
N SER A 25 2.65 5.42 -11.99
CA SER A 25 3.66 5.13 -10.98
C SER A 25 4.16 6.39 -10.26
N LYS A 26 4.36 7.50 -10.99
CA LYS A 26 4.70 8.80 -10.38
C LYS A 26 3.62 9.32 -9.45
N LYS A 27 2.33 9.20 -9.84
CA LYS A 27 1.20 9.60 -9.00
C LYS A 27 1.12 8.74 -7.74
N ASN A 28 1.27 7.42 -7.87
CA ASN A 28 1.27 6.49 -6.74
C ASN A 28 2.40 6.82 -5.76
N ARG A 29 3.61 7.08 -6.24
CA ARG A 29 4.74 7.48 -5.39
C ARG A 29 4.49 8.80 -4.65
N LYS A 30 3.88 9.79 -5.33
CA LYS A 30 3.52 11.07 -4.70
C LYS A 30 2.47 10.87 -3.59
N PHE A 31 1.49 10.01 -3.83
CA PHE A 31 0.46 9.68 -2.84
C PHE A 31 1.04 8.91 -1.65
N GLN A 32 1.90 7.93 -1.90
CA GLN A 32 2.62 7.18 -0.88
C GLN A 32 3.45 8.10 0.02
N ASN A 33 4.27 8.97 -0.58
CA ASN A 33 5.06 9.95 0.17
C ASN A 33 4.17 10.84 1.06
N LYS A 34 3.01 11.28 0.54
CA LYS A 34 2.06 12.07 1.32
C LYS A 34 1.54 11.30 2.53
N CYS A 35 1.17 10.03 2.37
CA CYS A 35 0.71 9.19 3.46
C CYS A 35 1.78 9.00 4.53
N ILE A 36 3.03 8.77 4.11
CA ILE A 36 4.18 8.60 5.01
C ILE A 36 4.41 9.87 5.83
N GLN A 37 4.43 11.04 5.19
CA GLN A 37 4.64 12.32 5.86
C GLN A 37 3.53 12.59 6.90
N MET A 38 2.28 12.35 6.55
CA MET A 38 1.15 12.49 7.48
C MET A 38 1.27 11.57 8.70
N ALA A 39 1.59 10.29 8.48
CA ALA A 39 1.78 9.35 9.58
C ALA A 39 2.97 9.76 10.48
N MET A 40 4.07 10.25 9.89
CA MET A 40 5.22 10.77 10.61
C MET A 40 4.87 11.95 11.52
N GLU A 41 4.08 12.91 11.02
CA GLU A 41 3.63 14.07 11.81
C GLU A 41 2.71 13.65 12.97
N ILE A 42 1.74 12.77 12.71
CA ILE A 42 0.74 12.35 13.72
C ILE A 42 1.35 11.45 14.80
N LEU A 43 2.32 10.61 14.42
CA LEU A 43 3.03 9.72 15.33
C LEU A 43 4.22 10.43 16.00
N ASN A 44 4.64 11.59 15.49
CA ASN A 44 5.84 12.28 15.93
C ASN A 44 7.07 11.33 15.94
N GLU A 45 7.19 10.52 14.90
CA GLU A 45 8.19 9.46 14.77
C GLU A 45 8.66 9.33 13.32
N GLY A 46 9.97 9.27 13.10
CA GLY A 46 10.55 8.98 11.79
C GLY A 46 10.33 7.52 11.36
N PRO A 47 9.91 7.25 10.11
CA PRO A 47 9.71 5.89 9.61
C PRO A 47 10.99 5.24 9.10
N ILE A 48 11.03 3.91 9.14
CA ILE A 48 11.90 3.10 8.26
C ILE A 48 11.14 2.89 6.95
N ILE A 49 11.63 3.48 5.86
CA ILE A 49 11.05 3.37 4.52
C ILE A 49 11.38 2.02 3.89
N GLU A 50 10.47 1.44 3.12
CA GLU A 50 10.68 0.17 2.41
C GLU A 50 11.15 -0.95 3.37
N TYR A 51 10.42 -1.13 4.47
CA TYR A 51 10.80 -2.02 5.55
C TYR A 51 10.59 -3.49 5.17
N ARG A 52 11.70 -4.24 5.07
CA ARG A 52 11.76 -5.68 4.71
C ARG A 52 12.36 -6.55 5.82
N PRO A 53 11.66 -6.75 6.94
CA PRO A 53 12.15 -7.61 8.00
C PRO A 53 12.11 -9.10 7.61
N PRO A 54 12.98 -9.95 8.19
CA PRO A 54 12.99 -11.38 7.91
C PRO A 54 11.64 -12.08 8.14
N PHE A 55 10.87 -11.68 9.16
CA PHE A 55 9.56 -12.30 9.47
C PHE A 55 8.49 -12.06 8.38
N LEU A 56 8.69 -11.07 7.50
CA LEU A 56 7.79 -10.81 6.37
C LEU A 56 8.09 -11.71 5.16
N ASN A 57 9.06 -12.62 5.26
CA ASN A 57 9.35 -13.63 4.23
C ASN A 57 9.49 -13.06 2.80
N GLY A 58 10.24 -11.97 2.67
CA GLY A 58 10.44 -11.27 1.40
C GLY A 58 9.34 -10.28 1.03
N LEU A 59 8.31 -10.08 1.86
CA LEU A 59 7.36 -8.98 1.74
C LEU A 59 7.95 -7.68 2.34
N GLU A 60 7.38 -6.55 1.91
CA GLU A 60 7.79 -5.20 2.29
C GLU A 60 6.59 -4.42 2.83
N LEU A 61 6.84 -3.49 3.75
CA LEU A 61 5.94 -2.39 4.12
C LEU A 61 6.50 -1.07 3.57
N ASP A 62 5.63 -0.17 3.11
CA ASP A 62 6.06 1.13 2.56
C ASP A 62 6.79 1.98 3.61
N ALA A 63 6.30 1.94 4.86
CA ALA A 63 6.95 2.55 6.00
C ALA A 63 6.65 1.80 7.30
N PHE A 64 7.59 1.84 8.25
CA PHE A 64 7.42 1.26 9.58
C PHE A 64 7.85 2.23 10.68
N PHE A 65 6.94 2.45 11.63
CA PHE A 65 7.11 3.29 12.82
C PHE A 65 7.37 2.38 14.02
N ARG A 66 8.65 2.26 14.38
CA ARG A 66 9.17 1.25 15.30
C ARG A 66 8.60 1.38 16.72
N HIS A 67 8.52 2.60 17.25
CA HIS A 67 8.08 2.85 18.63
C HIS A 67 6.58 2.62 18.78
N HIS A 68 5.80 3.05 17.78
CA HIS A 68 4.35 2.82 17.76
C HIS A 68 3.95 1.42 17.30
N ARG A 69 4.89 0.62 16.80
CA ARG A 69 4.63 -0.70 16.19
C ARG A 69 3.59 -0.61 15.06
N ILE A 70 3.66 0.44 14.24
CA ILE A 70 2.73 0.66 13.12
C ILE A 70 3.45 0.45 11.79
N GLY A 71 2.91 -0.44 10.96
CA GLY A 71 3.28 -0.56 9.54
C GLY A 71 2.31 0.21 8.67
N LEU A 72 2.79 1.03 7.74
CA LEU A 72 1.98 1.72 6.74
C LEU A 72 2.12 1.01 5.39
N GLU A 73 0.98 0.80 4.73
CA GLU A 73 0.89 0.19 3.41
C GLU A 73 -0.07 1.01 2.53
N VAL A 74 0.38 1.45 1.37
CA VAL A 74 -0.38 2.30 0.46
C VAL A 74 -0.82 1.49 -0.75
N GLN A 75 -2.11 1.20 -0.81
CA GLN A 75 -2.71 0.34 -1.82
C GLN A 75 -2.98 1.13 -3.10
N GLY A 76 -2.25 0.78 -4.17
CA GLY A 76 -2.35 1.45 -5.48
C GLY A 76 -3.62 1.11 -6.26
N SER A 77 -3.96 1.95 -7.24
CA SER A 77 -5.18 1.80 -8.07
C SER A 77 -5.24 0.51 -8.88
N GLN A 78 -4.09 -0.04 -9.22
CA GLN A 78 -3.95 -1.37 -9.80
C GLN A 78 -4.63 -2.47 -8.96
N HIS A 79 -4.69 -2.36 -7.63
CA HIS A 79 -5.36 -3.35 -6.77
C HIS A 79 -6.89 -3.33 -6.95
N ARG A 80 -7.49 -2.18 -7.30
CA ARG A 80 -8.93 -2.07 -7.62
C ARG A 80 -9.26 -2.36 -9.07
N PHE A 81 -8.44 -1.87 -10.01
CA PHE A 81 -8.75 -1.88 -11.45
C PHE A 81 -8.34 -3.16 -12.19
N HIS A 82 -7.94 -4.24 -11.52
CA HIS A 82 -7.75 -5.52 -12.19
C HIS A 82 -9.05 -6.13 -12.76
N ASN A 83 -10.22 -5.61 -12.36
CA ASN A 83 -11.51 -5.96 -12.97
C ASN A 83 -11.84 -5.20 -14.28
N THR A 84 -11.07 -4.19 -14.70
CA THR A 84 -11.32 -3.47 -15.96
C THR A 84 -10.49 -4.05 -17.11
N GLY A 85 -10.59 -5.35 -17.37
CA GLY A 85 -10.14 -5.96 -18.64
C GLY A 85 -8.64 -6.01 -18.94
N TRP A 86 -7.76 -5.43 -18.11
CA TRP A 86 -6.29 -5.45 -18.31
C TRP A 86 -5.61 -6.71 -17.77
N TYR A 87 -6.21 -7.40 -16.80
CA TYR A 87 -5.78 -8.72 -16.33
C TYR A 87 -6.99 -9.66 -16.28
N LYS A 88 -7.06 -10.58 -17.25
CA LYS A 88 -8.17 -11.55 -17.41
C LYS A 88 -8.14 -12.73 -16.41
N ASP A 89 -7.30 -12.66 -15.38
CA ASP A 89 -6.85 -13.88 -14.69
C ASP A 89 -7.28 -13.89 -13.21
N VAL A 90 -8.35 -14.61 -12.91
CA VAL A 90 -8.91 -14.80 -11.56
C VAL A 90 -7.83 -15.28 -10.58
N LYS A 91 -6.90 -16.10 -11.06
CA LYS A 91 -5.77 -16.62 -10.27
C LYS A 91 -4.86 -15.52 -9.72
N LYS A 92 -4.62 -14.47 -10.50
CA LYS A 92 -3.80 -13.32 -10.05
C LYS A 92 -4.51 -12.49 -8.99
N LEU A 93 -5.84 -12.44 -9.02
CA LEU A 93 -6.62 -11.78 -7.99
C LEU A 93 -6.53 -12.54 -6.66
N GLU A 94 -6.70 -13.87 -6.71
CA GLU A 94 -6.54 -14.73 -5.53
C GLU A 94 -5.12 -14.61 -4.95
N ASP A 95 -4.09 -14.59 -5.78
CA ASP A 95 -2.70 -14.43 -5.33
C ASP A 95 -2.48 -13.10 -4.59
N ILE A 96 -3.05 -11.99 -5.10
CA ILE A 96 -2.96 -10.67 -4.44
C ILE A 96 -3.70 -10.69 -3.11
N VAL A 97 -4.94 -11.19 -3.07
CA VAL A 97 -5.75 -11.26 -1.85
C VAL A 97 -5.06 -12.13 -0.80
N ASN A 98 -4.53 -13.29 -1.20
CA ASN A 98 -3.80 -14.18 -0.32
C ASN A 98 -2.52 -13.54 0.20
N ARG A 99 -1.79 -12.80 -0.64
CA ARG A 99 -0.58 -12.07 -0.25
C ARG A 99 -0.89 -10.96 0.77
N ASP A 100 -1.94 -10.18 0.55
CA ASP A 100 -2.37 -9.12 1.47
C ASP A 100 -2.83 -9.71 2.81
N ARG A 101 -3.56 -10.84 2.77
CA ARG A 101 -3.96 -11.58 3.97
C ARG A 101 -2.75 -12.10 4.73
N LEU A 102 -1.78 -12.70 4.04
CA LEU A 102 -0.55 -13.21 4.66
C LEU A 102 0.22 -12.08 5.35
N LYS A 103 0.36 -10.92 4.68
CA LYS A 103 1.02 -9.74 5.23
C LYS A 103 0.33 -9.26 6.51
N ARG A 104 -1.01 -9.19 6.53
CA ARG A 104 -1.78 -8.85 7.75
C ARG A 104 -1.51 -9.82 8.88
N CYS A 105 -1.60 -11.13 8.62
CA CYS A 105 -1.32 -12.16 9.62
C CYS A 105 0.10 -12.03 10.18
N MET A 106 1.12 -11.94 9.32
CA MET A 106 2.51 -11.80 9.76
C MET A 106 2.74 -10.53 10.60
N CYS A 107 2.12 -9.41 10.24
CA CYS A 107 2.20 -8.19 11.05
C CYS A 107 1.54 -8.39 12.41
N GLN A 108 0.34 -8.96 12.43
CA GLN A 108 -0.42 -9.20 13.66
C GLN A 108 0.31 -10.16 14.61
N ASP A 109 0.85 -11.27 14.09
CA ASP A 109 1.61 -12.25 14.86
C ASP A 109 2.88 -11.65 15.48
N ASN A 110 3.41 -10.60 14.85
CA ASN A 110 4.56 -9.84 15.34
C ASN A 110 4.13 -8.61 16.15
N GLY A 111 2.87 -8.43 16.52
CA GLY A 111 2.40 -7.28 17.29
C GLY A 111 2.64 -5.95 16.56
N ILE A 112 2.41 -5.92 15.25
CA ILE A 112 2.46 -4.75 14.39
C ILE A 112 1.04 -4.42 13.92
N PHE A 113 0.62 -3.19 14.16
CA PHE A 113 -0.64 -2.65 13.65
C PHE A 113 -0.46 -2.20 12.20
N LEU A 114 -1.21 -2.80 11.28
CA LEU A 114 -1.15 -2.43 9.87
C LEU A 114 -2.14 -1.30 9.56
N LEU A 115 -1.63 -0.21 8.99
CA LEU A 115 -2.36 0.95 8.51
C LEU A 115 -2.40 0.93 6.98
N GLU A 116 -3.52 0.52 6.41
CA GLU A 116 -3.66 0.33 4.95
C GLU A 116 -4.40 1.50 4.29
N VAL A 117 -3.75 2.35 3.51
CA VAL A 117 -4.39 3.52 2.87
C VAL A 117 -4.60 3.28 1.39
N TRP A 118 -5.84 3.37 0.91
CA TRP A 118 -6.14 3.24 -0.52
C TRP A 118 -5.90 4.55 -1.28
N TYR A 119 -5.44 4.45 -2.52
CA TYR A 119 -5.14 5.61 -3.38
C TYR A 119 -6.32 6.57 -3.64
N ASP A 120 -7.56 6.09 -3.49
CA ASP A 120 -8.81 6.84 -3.68
C ASP A 120 -9.37 7.39 -2.35
N GLU A 121 -8.77 7.05 -1.22
CA GLU A 121 -9.11 7.63 0.07
C GLU A 121 -8.48 9.02 0.24
N LYS A 122 -9.08 9.81 1.13
CA LYS A 122 -8.50 11.09 1.58
C LYS A 122 -7.56 10.80 2.76
N PRO A 123 -6.23 10.78 2.58
CA PRO A 123 -5.28 10.46 3.65
C PRO A 123 -5.42 11.39 4.86
N GLU A 124 -5.89 12.62 4.64
CA GLU A 124 -6.18 13.63 5.67
C GLU A 124 -7.24 13.21 6.67
N ILE A 125 -8.10 12.27 6.29
CA ILE A 125 -9.18 11.76 7.14
C ILE A 125 -8.79 10.37 7.64
N VAL A 126 -8.42 9.47 6.73
CA VAL A 126 -8.28 8.05 7.07
C VAL A 126 -7.04 7.75 7.92
N ILE A 127 -5.94 8.49 7.76
CA ILE A 127 -4.72 8.26 8.55
C ILE A 127 -4.95 8.67 10.02
N PRO A 128 -5.41 9.90 10.33
CA PRO A 128 -5.71 10.28 11.71
C PRO A 128 -6.71 9.34 12.39
N GLU A 129 -7.84 9.03 11.74
CA GLU A 129 -8.89 8.20 12.32
C GLU A 129 -8.38 6.81 12.71
N ARG A 130 -7.61 6.17 11.82
CA ARG A 130 -7.10 4.82 12.05
C ARG A 130 -5.99 4.79 13.08
N ILE A 131 -5.09 5.79 13.11
CA ILE A 131 -4.08 5.91 14.17
C ILE A 131 -4.76 6.13 15.52
N GLN A 132 -5.78 6.99 15.60
CA GLN A 132 -6.53 7.19 16.84
C GLN A 132 -7.21 5.90 17.31
N LYS A 133 -7.79 5.13 16.38
CA LYS A 133 -8.37 3.82 16.68
C LYS A 133 -7.33 2.84 17.22
N ILE A 134 -6.14 2.78 16.64
CA ILE A 134 -5.05 1.94 17.17
C ILE A 134 -4.65 2.38 18.59
N LYS A 135 -4.45 3.68 18.80
CA LYS A 135 -4.10 4.24 20.12
C LYS A 135 -5.18 3.93 21.17
N SER A 136 -6.46 4.01 20.81
CA SER A 136 -7.56 3.71 21.73
C SER A 136 -7.58 2.23 22.13
N PHE A 137 -7.34 1.31 21.19
CA PHE A 137 -7.22 -0.12 21.50
C PHE A 137 -6.04 -0.41 22.43
N VAL A 138 -4.86 0.17 22.16
CA VAL A 138 -3.68 -0.01 23.02
C VAL A 138 -3.96 0.49 24.44
N ASN A 139 -4.53 1.69 24.57
CA ASN A 139 -4.87 2.26 25.88
C ASN A 139 -5.90 1.44 26.65
N GLN A 140 -6.89 0.86 25.95
CA GLN A 140 -7.86 -0.04 26.58
C GLN A 140 -7.18 -1.32 27.07
N ALA A 141 -6.34 -1.94 26.24
CA ALA A 141 -5.61 -3.14 26.60
C ALA A 141 -4.72 -2.92 27.83
N SER A 142 -3.94 -1.82 27.87
CA SER A 142 -3.09 -1.50 29.04
C SER A 142 -3.88 -1.44 30.34
N LYS A 143 -5.07 -0.79 30.33
CA LYS A 143 -5.94 -0.69 31.52
C LYS A 143 -6.43 -2.03 32.05
N PHE A 144 -6.51 -3.07 31.21
CA PHE A 144 -6.89 -4.41 31.65
C PHE A 144 -5.73 -5.19 32.29
N PHE A 145 -4.48 -4.86 31.96
CA PHE A 145 -3.30 -5.52 32.50
C PHE A 145 -2.72 -4.81 33.74
N ASP A 146 -3.14 -3.56 34.00
CA ASP A 146 -2.81 -2.81 35.22
C ASP A 146 -3.75 -3.11 36.41
N LEU A 147 -4.56 -4.19 36.33
CA LEU A 147 -5.45 -4.73 37.37
C LEU A 147 -4.87 -6.03 37.96
#